data_AF-A0A7K1Y062-F1
#
_entry.id   AF-A0A7K1Y062-F1
#
_cell.length_a   1.000
_cell.length_b   1.000
_cell.length_c   1.000
_cell.angle_alpha   90.00
_cell.angle_beta   90.00
_cell.angle_gamma   90.00
#
_symmetry.space_group_name_H-M   'P 1'
#
loop_
_entity.id
_entity.type
_entity.pdbx_description
1 polymer ?
#
loop_
_entity_poly.entity_id
_entity_poly.type
_entity_poly.pdbx_seq_one_letter_code
_entity_poly.pdbx_strand_id
1 'polypeptide(L)'
;MKTQKKAMVVCLFLLSLGCKKEIRTVDPGENKNVLNAKNGNAKIAAISHIGGLLHTEADFERMRVKVNANAQPWKGSYDLLAASEYSASTWTSHATSIIIRGGTGDNVATLYRDVAAAYQNALLWKITGNTAHGDAARDILNGWGSTLTQINGNADRFLAAGIFGYQLANTAEMMRGYSGFNVAAFQTMLLNVFYVRNNDFLVNHNTACITNYWANWDLCNMASILAIGVFCDDQAKVDQAINYFKTGAGNGAIMNAVPFLHAGGLGQWQESGRDQGHCLLGVGLMGSFCEMAWNQGLDMYGYSSSRFMQGAEYVASYNNGNTVPFTTYNWGSGTNCAPMSQTVISAAGRGELRPIYEMIYNHYANRMGQPVPNSSARAALHRPEGGPGGHATTFDQPGYGSLTFYRDASTRPIANGTYSLKSRATGKMLDNLGATTNGAVMGQWADGTSNNQKWVVTYANGYYKLSCVTGGRYLDSGGNTTNGSTVVQWASGSSINQQWSIVDVGGGYYKIFNRANGKCLDTGGGTTDGSQMKFYPTSTSNNLQWSFVAP
;
A
#
# COMPACT_ATOMS: atom_id res chain seq x y z
N MET A 1 -11.89 -46.08 -61.72
CA MET A 1 -13.29 -45.61 -61.76
C MET A 1 -13.30 -44.19 -61.20
N LYS A 2 -13.23 -43.14 -62.03
CA LYS A 2 -14.38 -42.42 -62.65
C LYS A 2 -15.38 -42.04 -61.54
N THR A 3 -15.70 -40.77 -61.25
CA THR A 3 -15.66 -39.51 -62.02
C THR A 3 -16.00 -38.39 -61.01
N GLN A 4 -15.25 -37.28 -60.93
CA GLN A 4 -15.49 -35.98 -61.62
C GLN A 4 -16.80 -35.28 -61.17
N LYS A 5 -16.91 -33.97 -60.94
CA LYS A 5 -16.34 -32.72 -61.53
C LYS A 5 -17.07 -31.58 -60.74
N LYS A 6 -16.74 -30.28 -60.72
CA LYS A 6 -16.19 -29.29 -61.67
C LYS A 6 -16.01 -27.98 -60.84
N ALA A 7 -14.89 -27.27 -60.93
CA ALA A 7 -14.63 -26.10 -61.82
C ALA A 7 -15.30 -24.79 -61.33
N MET A 8 -14.77 -23.58 -61.48
CA MET A 8 -13.54 -22.97 -61.99
C MET A 8 -13.83 -21.44 -61.95
N VAL A 9 -12.80 -20.59 -62.00
CA VAL A 9 -12.71 -19.32 -62.77
C VAL A 9 -12.03 -18.19 -61.99
N VAL A 10 -11.13 -17.57 -62.74
CA VAL A 10 -10.13 -16.53 -62.46
C VAL A 10 -10.62 -15.19 -63.05
N CYS A 11 -10.05 -14.08 -62.54
CA CYS A 11 -9.98 -12.73 -63.13
C CYS A 11 -11.23 -11.82 -63.10
N LEU A 12 -11.10 -10.61 -62.49
CA LEU A 12 -10.87 -9.36 -63.25
C LEU A 12 -10.55 -8.17 -62.31
N PHE A 13 -9.62 -7.32 -62.77
CA PHE A 13 -9.31 -5.97 -62.29
C PHE A 13 -10.48 -5.00 -62.49
N LEU A 14 -10.63 -3.98 -61.62
CA LEU A 14 -10.84 -2.57 -62.00
C LEU A 14 -10.82 -1.61 -60.79
N LEU A 15 -10.17 -0.47 -61.02
CA LEU A 15 -9.96 0.66 -60.11
C LEU A 15 -11.27 1.39 -59.75
N SER A 16 -11.34 1.92 -58.53
CA SER A 16 -11.94 3.25 -58.29
C SER A 16 -11.24 3.97 -57.13
N LEU A 17 -10.62 5.11 -57.43
CA LEU A 17 -10.14 6.08 -56.45
C LEU A 17 -11.31 6.66 -55.65
N GLY A 18 -11.12 6.81 -54.33
CA GLY A 18 -12.01 7.57 -53.46
C GLY A 18 -11.35 7.86 -52.12
N CYS A 19 -10.81 9.07 -51.96
CA CYS A 19 -10.16 9.60 -50.77
C CYS A 19 -11.14 9.72 -49.57
N LYS A 20 -10.76 9.27 -48.37
CA LYS A 20 -10.90 10.00 -47.08
C LYS A 20 -10.45 9.17 -45.84
N LYS A 21 -9.46 9.74 -45.14
CA LYS A 21 -9.27 9.85 -43.67
C LYS A 21 -9.43 8.61 -42.75
N GLU A 22 -8.30 8.26 -42.13
CA GLU A 22 -8.06 7.85 -40.73
C GLU A 22 -9.08 6.96 -40.01
N ILE A 23 -8.67 5.71 -39.69
CA ILE A 23 -8.75 5.15 -38.32
C ILE A 23 -7.48 4.32 -38.09
N ARG A 24 -6.59 4.81 -37.22
CA ARG A 24 -5.56 3.98 -36.57
C ARG A 24 -6.26 3.15 -35.50
N THR A 25 -6.37 1.85 -35.69
CA THR A 25 -6.56 0.92 -34.57
C THR A 25 -5.22 0.78 -33.86
N VAL A 26 -5.09 1.42 -32.70
CA VAL A 26 -3.99 1.14 -31.78
C VAL A 26 -4.30 -0.19 -31.11
N ASP A 27 -3.45 -1.16 -31.37
CA ASP A 27 -3.41 -2.46 -30.71
C ASP A 27 -3.08 -2.25 -29.21
N PRO A 28 -3.92 -2.69 -28.25
CA PRO A 28 -3.59 -2.65 -26.84
C PRO A 28 -2.59 -3.78 -26.56
N GLY A 29 -1.32 -3.50 -26.80
CA GLY A 29 -0.22 -4.24 -26.20
C GLY A 29 -0.29 -4.10 -24.68
N GLU A 30 -1.04 -5.00 -24.05
CA GLU A 30 -1.07 -5.21 -22.61
C GLU A 30 0.35 -5.36 -22.08
N ASN A 31 0.74 -4.42 -21.23
CA ASN A 31 1.89 -4.52 -20.36
C ASN A 31 1.61 -5.60 -19.29
N LYS A 32 1.66 -6.88 -19.69
CA LYS A 32 1.36 -8.07 -18.87
C LYS A 32 2.51 -8.49 -17.94
N ASN A 33 3.47 -7.62 -17.67
CA ASN A 33 4.67 -7.93 -16.87
C ASN A 33 4.74 -7.17 -15.52
N VAL A 34 3.71 -7.27 -14.67
CA VAL A 34 3.85 -6.89 -13.24
C VAL A 34 3.07 -7.82 -12.29
N LEU A 35 3.24 -9.13 -12.42
CA LEU A 35 2.85 -10.08 -11.36
C LEU A 35 3.91 -11.19 -11.21
N ASN A 36 5.19 -10.79 -11.16
CA ASN A 36 6.21 -11.65 -10.57
C ASN A 36 6.11 -11.54 -9.04
N ALA A 37 6.09 -12.70 -8.37
CA ALA A 37 6.00 -12.82 -6.92
C ALA A 37 6.98 -11.87 -6.21
N LYS A 38 6.44 -10.82 -5.58
CA LYS A 38 7.22 -9.82 -4.84
C LYS A 38 7.79 -10.50 -3.60
N ASN A 39 9.10 -10.66 -3.54
CA ASN A 39 9.78 -11.24 -2.38
C ASN A 39 10.39 -10.11 -1.55
N GLY A 40 10.04 -10.05 -0.27
CA GLY A 40 10.61 -9.09 0.68
C GLY A 40 12.14 -9.18 0.81
N ASN A 41 12.79 -10.26 0.36
CA ASN A 41 14.25 -10.42 0.36
C ASN A 41 14.90 -10.28 -1.04
N ALA A 42 14.14 -10.04 -2.10
CA ALA A 42 14.70 -9.86 -3.44
C ALA A 42 15.28 -8.46 -3.61
N LYS A 43 16.39 -8.36 -4.35
CA LYS A 43 16.84 -7.09 -4.93
C LYS A 43 15.93 -6.74 -6.11
N ILE A 44 15.77 -5.46 -6.38
CA ILE A 44 15.09 -4.99 -7.60
C ILE A 44 15.94 -5.42 -8.80
N ALA A 45 15.32 -6.03 -9.82
CA ALA A 45 16.02 -6.43 -11.04
C ALA A 45 16.38 -5.23 -11.93
N ALA A 46 15.51 -4.21 -11.98
CA ALA A 46 15.73 -2.90 -12.59
C ALA A 46 14.77 -1.86 -11.98
N ILE A 47 15.24 -0.62 -11.79
CA ILE A 47 14.39 0.49 -11.33
C ILE A 47 13.30 0.76 -12.38
N SER A 48 12.07 0.98 -11.93
CA SER A 48 10.91 1.20 -12.81
C SER A 48 10.30 2.58 -12.63
N HIS A 49 10.23 3.35 -13.72
CA HIS A 49 9.54 4.65 -13.78
C HIS A 49 8.09 4.47 -14.21
N ILE A 50 7.21 4.31 -13.24
CA ILE A 50 5.80 3.94 -13.44
C ILE A 50 4.86 5.15 -13.55
N GLY A 51 5.42 6.32 -13.83
CA GLY A 51 4.70 7.60 -13.91
C GLY A 51 4.57 8.36 -12.58
N GLY A 52 5.09 7.82 -11.47
CA GLY A 52 5.12 8.35 -10.10
C GLY A 52 5.85 7.34 -9.18
N LEU A 53 5.94 7.58 -7.86
CA LEU A 53 6.44 6.56 -6.90
C LEU A 53 5.35 6.03 -5.99
N LEU A 54 4.60 6.92 -5.34
CA LEU A 54 3.41 6.58 -4.55
C LEU A 54 2.24 6.16 -5.43
N HIS A 55 2.21 6.65 -6.67
CA HIS A 55 1.13 6.42 -7.64
C HIS A 55 1.70 5.86 -8.93
N THR A 56 0.99 4.89 -9.50
CA THR A 56 1.26 4.32 -10.83
C THR A 56 0.41 4.99 -11.90
N GLU A 57 0.74 4.82 -13.18
CA GLU A 57 -0.14 5.23 -14.28
C GLU A 57 -1.53 4.57 -14.20
N ALA A 58 -1.62 3.34 -13.70
CA ALA A 58 -2.91 2.68 -13.44
C ALA A 58 -3.70 3.35 -12.29
N ASP A 59 -3.01 3.99 -11.34
CA ASP A 59 -3.65 4.82 -10.32
C ASP A 59 -4.19 6.11 -10.91
N PHE A 60 -3.41 6.82 -11.73
CA PHE A 60 -3.90 8.01 -12.42
C PHE A 60 -5.08 7.69 -13.33
N GLU A 61 -5.04 6.57 -14.07
CA GLU A 61 -6.16 6.13 -14.89
C GLU A 61 -7.42 5.87 -14.05
N ARG A 62 -7.29 5.17 -12.91
CA ARG A 62 -8.41 5.00 -11.98
C ARG A 62 -8.97 6.35 -11.53
N MET A 63 -8.11 7.30 -11.16
CA MET A 63 -8.54 8.64 -10.74
C MET A 63 -9.33 9.32 -11.86
N ARG A 64 -8.81 9.33 -13.10
CA ARG A 64 -9.50 9.90 -14.27
C ARG A 64 -10.88 9.30 -14.47
N VAL A 65 -10.96 7.98 -14.56
CA VAL A 65 -12.21 7.25 -14.80
C VAL A 65 -13.22 7.54 -13.69
N LYS A 66 -12.81 7.48 -12.43
CA LYS A 66 -13.70 7.67 -11.28
C LYS A 66 -14.17 9.11 -11.13
N VAL A 67 -13.30 10.09 -11.35
CA VAL A 67 -13.66 11.51 -11.31
C VAL A 67 -14.63 11.85 -12.45
N ASN A 68 -14.35 11.41 -13.68
CA ASN A 68 -15.23 11.63 -14.84
C ASN A 68 -16.60 10.97 -14.67
N ALA A 69 -16.67 9.84 -13.97
CA ALA A 69 -17.91 9.15 -13.63
C ALA A 69 -18.63 9.74 -12.40
N ASN A 70 -18.11 10.80 -11.78
CA ASN A 70 -18.60 11.36 -10.50
C ASN A 70 -18.69 10.31 -9.37
N ALA A 71 -17.82 9.29 -9.39
CA ALA A 71 -17.85 8.20 -8.43
C ALA A 71 -17.29 8.65 -7.07
N GLN A 72 -18.03 8.36 -5.99
CA GLN A 72 -17.57 8.60 -4.62
C GLN A 72 -16.76 7.42 -4.09
N PRO A 73 -15.75 7.65 -3.23
CA PRO A 73 -15.32 8.92 -2.66
C PRO A 73 -14.32 9.72 -3.52
N TRP A 74 -13.88 9.19 -4.67
CA TRP A 74 -12.88 9.84 -5.54
C TRP A 74 -13.26 11.27 -5.92
N LYS A 75 -14.51 11.47 -6.37
CA LYS A 75 -14.98 12.79 -6.80
C LYS A 75 -14.96 13.81 -5.66
N GLY A 76 -15.41 13.44 -4.45
CA GLY A 76 -15.37 14.35 -3.30
C GLY A 76 -13.94 14.78 -2.92
N SER A 77 -12.99 13.86 -2.96
CA SER A 77 -11.58 14.17 -2.68
C SER A 77 -10.93 15.00 -3.82
N TYR A 78 -11.30 14.75 -5.07
CA TYR A 78 -10.94 15.60 -6.20
C TYR A 78 -11.49 17.02 -6.06
N ASP A 79 -12.71 17.20 -5.57
CA ASP A 79 -13.28 18.53 -5.36
C ASP A 79 -12.52 19.31 -4.28
N LEU A 80 -12.08 18.63 -3.22
CA LEU A 80 -11.19 19.21 -2.21
C LEU A 80 -9.80 19.55 -2.78
N LEU A 81 -9.29 18.76 -3.73
CA LEU A 81 -8.06 19.05 -4.45
C LEU A 81 -8.24 20.31 -5.29
N ALA A 82 -9.22 20.32 -6.19
CA ALA A 82 -9.48 21.44 -7.10
C ALA A 82 -9.80 22.76 -6.37
N ALA A 83 -10.38 22.70 -5.17
CA ALA A 83 -10.69 23.88 -4.35
C ALA A 83 -9.51 24.41 -3.52
N SER A 84 -8.39 23.67 -3.45
CA SER A 84 -7.24 24.08 -2.63
C SER A 84 -6.53 25.30 -3.21
N GLU A 85 -6.09 26.22 -2.36
CA GLU A 85 -5.28 27.38 -2.78
C GLU A 85 -3.96 26.95 -3.44
N TYR A 86 -3.38 25.83 -3.01
CA TYR A 86 -2.14 25.28 -3.57
C TYR A 86 -2.36 24.64 -4.94
N SER A 87 -3.61 24.39 -5.33
CA SER A 87 -3.98 23.86 -6.65
C SER A 87 -4.12 24.94 -7.73
N ALA A 88 -3.93 26.22 -7.39
CA ALA A 88 -3.97 27.29 -8.37
C ALA A 88 -2.87 27.11 -9.43
N SER A 89 -3.25 27.00 -10.71
CA SER A 89 -2.30 26.93 -11.84
C SER A 89 -1.49 28.23 -12.03
N THR A 90 -1.84 29.29 -11.31
CA THR A 90 -1.12 30.56 -11.26
C THR A 90 -0.16 30.66 -10.08
N TRP A 91 0.03 29.58 -9.30
CA TRP A 91 0.97 29.56 -8.18
C TRP A 91 2.39 29.82 -8.69
N THR A 92 3.07 30.78 -8.09
CA THR A 92 4.46 31.10 -8.40
C THR A 92 5.38 30.49 -7.36
N SER A 93 6.49 29.90 -7.81
CA SER A 93 7.48 29.33 -6.90
C SER A 93 8.08 30.37 -5.96
N HIS A 94 8.29 29.96 -4.72
CA HIS A 94 9.00 30.71 -3.70
C HIS A 94 10.40 30.12 -3.45
N ALA A 95 11.01 29.50 -4.46
CA ALA A 95 12.32 28.89 -4.32
C ALA A 95 13.37 29.84 -3.73
N THR A 96 14.06 29.38 -2.69
CA THR A 96 15.15 30.11 -2.03
C THR A 96 16.40 29.24 -1.94
N SER A 97 17.55 29.87 -1.79
CA SER A 97 18.83 29.17 -1.76
C SER A 97 19.07 28.39 -0.47
N ILE A 98 18.47 28.82 0.64
CA ILE A 98 18.63 28.19 1.95
C ILE A 98 17.27 28.01 2.61
N ILE A 99 17.01 26.77 3.04
CA ILE A 99 15.92 26.43 3.95
C ILE A 99 16.47 26.21 5.35
N ILE A 100 15.85 26.84 6.34
CA ILE A 100 16.12 26.71 7.76
C ILE A 100 14.86 26.14 8.41
N ARG A 101 15.00 25.00 9.10
CA ARG A 101 13.93 24.46 9.97
C ARG A 101 14.43 24.40 11.41
N GLY A 102 13.70 25.07 12.29
CA GLY A 102 13.98 25.24 13.70
C GLY A 102 15.08 26.26 13.99
N GLY A 103 14.86 27.06 15.04
CA GLY A 103 15.78 28.13 15.47
C GLY A 103 15.57 29.46 14.76
N THR A 104 16.57 30.35 14.86
CA THR A 104 16.51 31.69 14.27
C THR A 104 16.48 31.63 12.75
N GLY A 105 15.54 32.35 12.15
CA GLY A 105 15.42 32.45 10.69
C GLY A 105 14.70 31.27 10.04
N ASP A 106 13.93 30.47 10.81
CA ASP A 106 13.08 29.41 10.25
C ASP A 106 12.22 29.97 9.11
N ASN A 107 12.34 29.35 7.95
CA ASN A 107 11.62 29.69 6.74
C ASN A 107 11.04 28.44 6.05
N VAL A 108 10.89 27.33 6.77
CA VAL A 108 10.50 26.05 6.14
C VAL A 108 9.10 26.08 5.53
N ALA A 109 8.26 27.03 5.95
CA ALA A 109 6.96 27.29 5.36
C ALA A 109 7.00 27.58 3.86
N THR A 110 8.08 28.22 3.41
CA THR A 110 8.31 28.49 2.00
C THR A 110 8.43 27.18 1.21
N LEU A 111 9.17 26.21 1.74
CA LEU A 111 9.37 24.92 1.10
C LEU A 111 8.09 24.08 1.10
N TYR A 112 7.45 23.88 2.25
CA TYR A 112 6.34 22.93 2.33
C TYR A 112 5.10 23.37 1.54
N ARG A 113 4.88 24.68 1.40
CA ARG A 113 3.77 25.23 0.58
C ARG A 113 4.01 24.98 -0.90
N ASP A 114 5.24 25.20 -1.37
CA ASP A 114 5.62 24.92 -2.75
C ASP A 114 5.61 23.41 -3.05
N VAL A 115 6.03 22.56 -2.11
CA VAL A 115 5.92 21.10 -2.26
C VAL A 115 4.46 20.68 -2.45
N ALA A 116 3.55 21.20 -1.61
CA ALA A 116 2.12 20.95 -1.75
C ALA A 116 1.58 21.47 -3.09
N ALA A 117 1.94 22.69 -3.49
CA ALA A 117 1.48 23.29 -4.73
C ALA A 117 1.97 22.51 -5.96
N ALA A 118 3.23 22.08 -5.99
CA ALA A 118 3.78 21.26 -7.06
C ALA A 118 3.05 19.91 -7.16
N TYR A 119 2.87 19.21 -6.04
CA TYR A 119 2.20 17.91 -6.01
C TYR A 119 0.75 18.00 -6.47
N GLN A 120 0.01 18.97 -5.96
CA GLN A 120 -1.41 19.15 -6.27
C GLN A 120 -1.63 19.53 -7.74
N ASN A 121 -0.82 20.46 -8.27
CA ASN A 121 -0.86 20.81 -9.69
C ASN A 121 -0.45 19.62 -10.58
N ALA A 122 0.56 18.84 -10.19
CA ALA A 122 0.94 17.63 -10.93
C ALA A 122 -0.21 16.59 -10.95
N LEU A 123 -0.93 16.39 -9.84
CA LEU A 123 -2.12 15.53 -9.80
C LEU A 123 -3.23 16.04 -10.70
N LEU A 124 -3.56 17.34 -10.63
CA LEU A 124 -4.59 17.93 -11.48
C LEU A 124 -4.23 17.80 -12.96
N TRP A 125 -2.96 17.99 -13.34
CA TRP A 125 -2.50 17.73 -14.69
C TRP A 125 -2.68 16.26 -15.08
N LYS A 126 -2.23 15.31 -14.25
CA LYS A 126 -2.39 13.86 -14.52
C LYS A 126 -3.86 13.44 -14.70
N ILE A 127 -4.78 14.07 -13.97
CA ILE A 127 -6.21 13.75 -14.01
C ILE A 127 -6.93 14.45 -15.19
N THR A 128 -6.65 15.73 -15.40
CA THR A 128 -7.44 16.56 -16.34
C THR A 128 -6.79 16.72 -17.71
N GLY A 129 -5.47 16.52 -17.82
CA GLY A 129 -4.69 16.87 -19.00
C GLY A 129 -4.48 18.37 -19.19
N ASN A 130 -4.96 19.23 -18.29
CA ASN A 130 -4.77 20.68 -18.39
C ASN A 130 -3.30 21.05 -18.15
N THR A 131 -2.64 21.54 -19.20
CA THR A 131 -1.21 21.87 -19.18
C THR A 131 -0.89 23.06 -18.28
N ALA A 132 -1.83 23.95 -17.96
CA ALA A 132 -1.57 25.06 -17.04
C ALA A 132 -1.14 24.56 -15.64
N HIS A 133 -1.74 23.47 -15.15
CA HIS A 133 -1.30 22.83 -13.91
C HIS A 133 0.06 22.12 -14.08
N GLY A 134 0.28 21.48 -15.24
CA GLY A 134 1.57 20.85 -15.53
C GLY A 134 2.72 21.87 -15.57
N ASP A 135 2.47 23.05 -16.15
CA ASP A 135 3.39 24.17 -16.22
C ASP A 135 3.68 24.72 -14.82
N ALA A 136 2.67 24.93 -13.98
CA ALA A 136 2.86 25.37 -12.60
C ALA A 136 3.73 24.38 -11.79
N ALA A 137 3.43 23.07 -11.88
CA ALA A 137 4.23 22.05 -11.21
C ALA A 137 5.67 22.02 -11.71
N ARG A 138 5.88 22.07 -13.04
CA ARG A 138 7.21 22.16 -13.66
C ARG A 138 7.98 23.37 -13.15
N ASP A 139 7.36 24.54 -13.13
CA ASP A 139 8.05 25.79 -12.81
C ASP A 139 8.46 25.85 -11.34
N ILE A 140 7.65 25.30 -10.44
CA ILE A 140 8.02 25.11 -9.03
C ILE A 140 9.20 24.16 -8.90
N LEU A 141 9.13 22.96 -9.51
CA LEU A 141 10.22 21.99 -9.43
C LEU A 141 11.53 22.55 -10.02
N ASN A 142 11.46 23.21 -11.18
CA ASN A 142 12.62 23.86 -11.80
C ASN A 142 13.19 24.96 -10.91
N GLY A 143 12.34 25.82 -10.33
CA GLY A 143 12.74 26.90 -9.44
C GLY A 143 13.54 26.38 -8.25
N TRP A 144 13.06 25.33 -7.58
CA TRP A 144 13.80 24.70 -6.48
C TRP A 144 15.08 24.01 -6.98
N GLY A 145 14.98 23.22 -8.05
CA GLY A 145 16.09 22.47 -8.63
C GLY A 145 17.28 23.34 -9.05
N SER A 146 17.05 24.60 -9.44
CA SER A 146 18.11 25.54 -9.81
C SER A 146 18.61 26.41 -8.67
N THR A 147 17.86 26.53 -7.57
CA THR A 147 18.09 27.59 -6.56
C THR A 147 18.57 27.05 -5.23
N LEU A 148 17.98 25.96 -4.73
CA LEU A 148 18.25 25.47 -3.39
C LEU A 148 19.63 24.81 -3.30
N THR A 149 20.45 25.30 -2.37
CA THR A 149 21.80 24.79 -2.14
C THR A 149 21.97 24.20 -0.75
N GLN A 150 21.08 24.50 0.20
CA GLN A 150 21.25 24.04 1.58
C GLN A 150 19.96 23.91 2.38
N ILE A 151 19.91 22.87 3.23
CA ILE A 151 18.95 22.73 4.34
C ILE A 151 19.72 22.76 5.66
N ASN A 152 19.34 23.71 6.52
CA ASN A 152 19.97 24.09 7.79
C ASN A 152 18.94 24.22 8.92
N GLY A 153 19.40 24.66 10.09
CA GLY A 153 18.61 24.86 11.30
C GLY A 153 19.10 23.99 12.45
N ASN A 154 18.25 23.77 13.45
CA ASN A 154 18.51 22.85 14.55
C ASN A 154 18.37 21.38 14.05
N ALA A 155 18.11 20.43 14.94
CA ALA A 155 17.87 19.03 14.54
C ALA A 155 16.74 18.88 13.51
N ASP A 156 15.71 19.73 13.55
CA ASP A 156 14.53 19.66 12.68
C ASP A 156 14.87 19.78 11.19
N ARG A 157 16.08 20.26 10.83
CA ARG A 157 16.59 20.22 9.45
C ARG A 157 16.52 18.82 8.82
N PHE A 158 16.68 17.76 9.61
CA PHE A 158 16.54 16.38 9.14
C PHE A 158 15.08 16.00 8.88
N LEU A 159 14.13 16.53 9.66
CA LEU A 159 12.71 16.40 9.35
C LEU A 159 12.36 17.13 8.05
N ALA A 160 12.92 18.33 7.81
CA ALA A 160 12.73 19.02 6.53
C ALA A 160 13.25 18.20 5.34
N ALA A 161 14.48 17.70 5.44
CA ALA A 161 15.08 16.89 4.37
C ALA A 161 14.30 15.59 4.11
N GLY A 162 13.92 14.88 5.18
CA GLY A 162 13.16 13.65 5.07
C GLY A 162 11.77 13.87 4.48
N ILE A 163 10.96 14.69 5.16
CA ILE A 163 9.54 14.88 4.84
C ILE A 163 9.33 15.50 3.46
N PHE A 164 10.12 16.51 3.10
CA PHE A 164 9.89 17.22 1.82
C PHE A 164 10.67 16.59 0.67
N GLY A 165 11.78 15.91 0.94
CA GLY A 165 12.56 15.24 -0.10
C GLY A 165 11.81 14.07 -0.77
N TYR A 166 11.10 13.23 0.00
CA TYR A 166 10.30 12.15 -0.61
C TYR A 166 9.12 12.69 -1.41
N GLN A 167 8.46 13.75 -0.93
CA GLN A 167 7.33 14.37 -1.62
C GLN A 167 7.77 15.06 -2.93
N LEU A 168 8.91 15.75 -2.91
CA LEU A 168 9.50 16.36 -4.12
C LEU A 168 9.91 15.30 -5.14
N ALA A 169 10.61 14.24 -4.74
CA ALA A 169 11.00 13.16 -5.64
C ALA A 169 9.78 12.44 -6.24
N ASN A 170 8.71 12.23 -5.45
CA ASN A 170 7.43 11.71 -5.94
C ASN A 170 6.80 12.58 -7.01
N THR A 171 6.73 13.89 -6.73
CA THR A 171 6.15 14.88 -7.66
C THR A 171 6.99 14.99 -8.92
N ALA A 172 8.32 14.97 -8.79
CA ALA A 172 9.23 15.01 -9.92
C ALA A 172 9.13 13.75 -10.80
N GLU A 173 8.92 12.57 -10.21
CA GLU A 173 8.62 11.36 -11.00
C GLU A 173 7.34 11.50 -11.84
N MET A 174 6.30 12.16 -11.30
CA MET A 174 5.10 12.46 -12.08
C MET A 174 5.39 13.34 -13.29
N MET A 175 6.35 14.25 -13.14
CA MET A 175 6.75 15.24 -14.13
C MET A 175 7.94 14.82 -15.00
N ARG A 176 8.55 13.63 -14.81
CA ARG A 176 9.81 13.21 -15.45
C ARG A 176 9.85 13.43 -16.97
N GLY A 177 8.74 13.16 -17.66
CA GLY A 177 8.61 13.32 -19.11
C GLY A 177 7.93 14.62 -19.56
N TYR A 178 7.63 15.54 -18.65
CA TYR A 178 6.93 16.78 -18.97
C TYR A 178 7.85 17.80 -19.63
N SER A 179 7.37 18.45 -20.69
CA SER A 179 8.18 19.37 -21.49
C SER A 179 8.72 20.53 -20.64
N GLY A 180 10.03 20.77 -20.73
CA GLY A 180 10.74 21.83 -20.02
C GLY A 180 11.09 21.52 -18.56
N PHE A 181 10.74 20.34 -18.03
CA PHE A 181 11.21 19.95 -16.70
C PHE A 181 12.70 19.59 -16.75
N ASN A 182 13.52 20.29 -15.96
CA ASN A 182 14.96 20.08 -15.90
C ASN A 182 15.29 18.97 -14.89
N VAL A 183 15.13 17.73 -15.35
CA VAL A 183 15.38 16.51 -14.55
C VAL A 183 16.80 16.52 -13.97
N ALA A 184 17.82 16.88 -14.75
CA ALA A 184 19.21 16.83 -14.31
C ALA A 184 19.51 17.81 -13.15
N ALA A 185 19.03 19.05 -13.24
CA ALA A 185 19.16 20.02 -12.16
C ALA A 185 18.43 19.55 -10.89
N PHE A 186 17.24 18.98 -11.06
CA PHE A 186 16.46 18.50 -9.93
C PHE A 186 17.10 17.28 -9.24
N GLN A 187 17.62 16.32 -10.03
CA GLN A 187 18.42 15.19 -9.51
C GLN A 187 19.63 15.69 -8.72
N THR A 188 20.33 16.69 -9.26
CA THR A 188 21.50 17.32 -8.60
C THR A 188 21.11 17.91 -7.23
N MET A 189 20.01 18.66 -7.17
CA MET A 189 19.50 19.21 -5.90
C MET A 189 19.14 18.09 -4.90
N LEU A 190 18.39 17.07 -5.33
CA LEU A 190 18.00 15.97 -4.45
C LEU A 190 19.21 15.21 -3.89
N LEU A 191 20.22 14.95 -4.71
CA LEU A 191 21.43 14.24 -4.30
C LEU A 191 22.32 15.10 -3.37
N ASN A 192 22.53 16.38 -3.71
CA ASN A 192 23.51 17.22 -3.04
C ASN A 192 22.95 17.97 -1.82
N VAL A 193 21.63 18.13 -1.72
CA VAL A 193 21.00 18.88 -0.62
C VAL A 193 20.20 17.95 0.30
N PHE A 194 19.32 17.13 -0.27
CA PHE A 194 18.41 16.30 0.53
C PHE A 194 19.10 15.01 0.98
N TYR A 195 19.62 14.20 0.04
CA TYR A 195 20.24 12.92 0.35
C TYR A 195 21.40 13.04 1.34
N VAL A 196 22.27 14.06 1.21
CA VAL A 196 23.38 14.24 2.17
C VAL A 196 22.89 14.42 3.60
N ARG A 197 21.76 15.12 3.83
CA ARG A 197 21.17 15.29 5.15
C ARG A 197 20.47 14.01 5.62
N ASN A 198 19.72 13.37 4.74
CA ASN A 198 19.04 12.12 5.08
C ASN A 198 20.03 11.03 5.48
N ASN A 199 21.11 10.89 4.70
CA ASN A 199 22.16 9.90 4.95
C ASN A 199 22.93 10.23 6.24
N ASP A 200 23.29 11.50 6.46
CA ASP A 200 23.92 11.93 7.71
C ASP A 200 23.05 11.59 8.92
N PHE A 201 21.72 11.78 8.84
CA PHE A 201 20.82 11.39 9.91
C PHE A 201 20.83 9.88 10.17
N LEU A 202 20.68 9.05 9.14
CA LEU A 202 20.62 7.59 9.32
C LEU A 202 21.94 6.94 9.75
N VAL A 203 23.07 7.62 9.52
CA VAL A 203 24.42 7.12 9.87
C VAL A 203 24.89 7.68 11.20
N ASN A 204 24.74 8.99 11.41
CA ASN A 204 25.33 9.69 12.55
C ASN A 204 24.30 10.13 13.59
N HIS A 205 22.99 10.02 13.31
CA HIS A 205 21.88 10.37 14.21
C HIS A 205 22.04 11.72 14.90
N ASN A 206 22.53 12.72 14.16
CA ASN A 206 22.85 14.06 14.70
C ASN A 206 23.70 14.00 15.98
N THR A 207 24.70 13.10 16.00
CA THR A 207 25.61 12.79 17.12
C THR A 207 24.95 12.31 18.42
N ALA A 208 23.64 12.06 18.39
CA ALA A 208 22.91 11.49 19.50
C ALA A 208 23.01 9.95 19.49
N CYS A 209 22.62 9.33 20.61
CA CYS A 209 22.46 7.90 20.63
C CYS A 209 21.38 7.43 19.64
N ILE A 210 21.53 6.21 19.13
CA ILE A 210 20.72 5.68 18.03
C ILE A 210 19.20 5.65 18.32
N THR A 211 18.82 5.55 19.61
CA THR A 211 17.43 5.53 20.05
C THR A 211 16.86 6.89 20.45
N ASN A 212 17.67 7.96 20.40
CA ASN A 212 17.27 9.30 20.86
C ASN A 212 16.06 9.83 20.08
N TYR A 213 16.07 9.65 18.77
CA TYR A 213 15.04 10.15 17.88
C TYR A 213 13.93 9.11 17.69
N TRP A 214 12.68 9.58 17.64
CA TRP A 214 11.51 8.73 17.45
C TRP A 214 11.43 8.18 16.02
N ALA A 215 10.67 7.09 15.83
CA ALA A 215 10.57 6.39 14.55
C ALA A 215 10.29 7.31 13.34
N ASN A 216 9.43 8.32 13.50
CA ASN A 216 9.10 9.27 12.42
C ASN A 216 10.33 9.99 11.82
N TRP A 217 11.40 10.20 12.59
CA TRP A 217 12.62 10.84 12.11
C TRP A 217 13.36 9.95 11.12
N ASP A 218 13.66 8.71 11.51
CA ASP A 218 14.29 7.73 10.62
C ASP A 218 13.40 7.43 9.40
N LEU A 219 12.08 7.31 9.61
CA LEU A 219 11.13 6.97 8.56
C LEU A 219 11.07 8.02 7.45
N CYS A 220 11.04 9.32 7.78
CA CYS A 220 11.01 10.35 6.75
C CYS A 220 12.32 10.42 5.95
N ASN A 221 13.47 10.29 6.63
CA ASN A 221 14.78 10.29 5.99
C ASN A 221 14.95 9.04 5.09
N MET A 222 14.51 7.88 5.55
CA MET A 222 14.53 6.63 4.78
C MET A 222 13.58 6.66 3.58
N ALA A 223 12.36 7.21 3.73
CA ALA A 223 11.43 7.44 2.62
C ALA A 223 12.02 8.38 1.56
N SER A 224 12.70 9.43 2.00
CA SER A 224 13.40 10.38 1.14
C SER A 224 14.53 9.70 0.36
N ILE A 225 15.37 8.90 1.02
CA ILE A 225 16.45 8.15 0.33
C ILE A 225 15.88 7.16 -0.69
N LEU A 226 14.82 6.42 -0.36
CA LEU A 226 14.18 5.51 -1.31
C LEU A 226 13.67 6.28 -2.55
N ALA A 227 12.96 7.37 -2.33
CA ALA A 227 12.39 8.16 -3.42
C ALA A 227 13.45 8.81 -4.30
N ILE A 228 14.51 9.35 -3.69
CA ILE A 228 15.67 9.91 -4.39
C ILE A 228 16.41 8.80 -5.16
N GLY A 229 16.60 7.63 -4.57
CA GLY A 229 17.24 6.50 -5.24
C GLY A 229 16.50 6.10 -6.52
N VAL A 230 15.16 6.04 -6.49
CA VAL A 230 14.37 5.75 -7.69
C VAL A 230 14.43 6.91 -8.69
N PHE A 231 14.21 8.16 -8.27
CA PHE A 231 14.23 9.32 -9.18
C PHE A 231 15.62 9.59 -9.78
N CYS A 232 16.70 9.19 -9.11
CA CYS A 232 18.06 9.39 -9.60
C CYS A 232 18.66 8.16 -10.26
N ASP A 233 17.88 7.11 -10.50
CA ASP A 233 18.37 5.85 -11.09
C ASP A 233 19.54 5.24 -10.29
N ASP A 234 19.53 5.42 -8.96
CA ASP A 234 20.58 5.05 -8.03
C ASP A 234 20.16 3.86 -7.15
N GLN A 235 20.48 2.66 -7.64
CA GLN A 235 20.14 1.40 -6.96
C GLN A 235 20.83 1.28 -5.59
N ALA A 236 21.99 1.89 -5.37
CA ALA A 236 22.68 1.80 -4.08
C ALA A 236 21.89 2.52 -2.97
N LYS A 237 21.26 3.67 -3.30
CA LYS A 237 20.38 4.39 -2.39
C LYS A 237 19.06 3.64 -2.14
N VAL A 238 18.52 2.98 -3.16
CA VAL A 238 17.35 2.10 -2.98
C VAL A 238 17.69 0.94 -2.04
N ASP A 239 18.81 0.24 -2.28
CA ASP A 239 19.30 -0.83 -1.43
C ASP A 239 19.54 -0.35 0.01
N GLN A 240 20.13 0.83 0.20
CA GLN A 240 20.33 1.45 1.50
C GLN A 240 19.00 1.59 2.27
N ALA A 241 17.99 2.19 1.65
CA ALA A 241 16.71 2.43 2.30
C ALA A 241 15.99 1.12 2.67
N ILE A 242 15.99 0.15 1.75
CA ILE A 242 15.37 -1.17 1.97
C ILE A 242 16.09 -1.95 3.07
N ASN A 243 17.42 -1.92 3.10
CA ASN A 243 18.20 -2.57 4.16
C ASN A 243 17.97 -1.88 5.50
N TYR A 244 17.88 -0.55 5.54
CA TYR A 244 17.59 0.18 6.77
C TYR A 244 16.21 -0.19 7.34
N PHE A 245 15.18 -0.31 6.49
CA PHE A 245 13.86 -0.76 6.94
C PHE A 245 13.92 -2.14 7.63
N LYS A 246 14.72 -3.07 7.10
CA LYS A 246 14.78 -4.45 7.58
C LYS A 246 15.64 -4.62 8.83
N THR A 247 16.82 -3.99 8.83
CA THR A 247 17.91 -4.26 9.78
C THR A 247 18.64 -2.99 10.24
N GLY A 248 18.08 -1.81 9.98
CA GLY A 248 18.65 -0.54 10.45
C GLY A 248 18.69 -0.49 11.99
N ALA A 249 19.69 0.23 12.51
CA ALA A 249 19.89 0.33 13.96
C ALA A 249 18.90 1.30 14.63
N GLY A 250 18.39 2.29 13.89
CA GLY A 250 17.49 3.32 14.42
C GLY A 250 16.02 2.92 14.44
N ASN A 251 15.18 3.82 14.97
CA ASN A 251 13.79 3.52 15.30
C ASN A 251 12.87 3.41 14.06
N GLY A 252 13.36 3.75 12.87
CA GLY A 252 12.61 3.57 11.61
C GLY A 252 12.66 2.15 11.05
N ALA A 253 13.60 1.31 11.50
CA ALA A 253 13.60 -0.10 11.14
C ALA A 253 12.36 -0.79 11.70
N ILE A 254 11.72 -1.68 10.93
CA ILE A 254 10.39 -2.22 11.25
C ILE A 254 10.33 -2.96 12.59
N MET A 255 11.43 -3.60 12.99
CA MET A 255 11.52 -4.30 14.29
C MET A 255 11.60 -3.32 15.46
N ASN A 256 12.12 -2.11 15.24
CA ASN A 256 12.24 -1.06 16.27
C ASN A 256 11.01 -0.15 16.28
N ALA A 257 10.39 0.10 15.12
CA ALA A 257 9.16 0.88 14.99
C ALA A 257 7.94 0.16 15.60
N VAL A 258 7.93 -1.18 15.53
CA VAL A 258 6.90 -2.03 16.14
C VAL A 258 7.58 -3.08 17.02
N PRO A 259 8.09 -2.71 18.21
CA PRO A 259 8.95 -3.57 19.02
C PRO A 259 8.23 -4.76 19.66
N PHE A 260 6.95 -4.59 20.01
CA PHE A 260 6.19 -5.61 20.73
C PHE A 260 4.98 -6.07 19.92
N LEU A 261 4.82 -7.39 19.80
CA LEU A 261 3.62 -8.00 19.26
C LEU A 261 2.76 -8.52 20.42
N HIS A 262 1.47 -8.28 20.33
CA HIS A 262 0.49 -8.64 21.34
C HIS A 262 -0.48 -9.70 20.82
N ALA A 263 -1.18 -10.35 21.74
CA ALA A 263 -2.28 -11.26 21.39
C ALA A 263 -3.33 -10.52 20.54
N GLY A 264 -3.97 -11.24 19.60
CA GLY A 264 -4.94 -10.66 18.67
C GLY A 264 -4.34 -9.98 17.44
N GLY A 265 -3.02 -10.08 17.22
CA GLY A 265 -2.37 -9.59 16.00
C GLY A 265 -2.14 -8.08 15.98
N LEU A 266 -2.07 -7.44 17.14
CA LEU A 266 -1.73 -6.03 17.27
C LEU A 266 -0.23 -5.86 17.58
N GLY A 267 0.40 -4.87 16.98
CA GLY A 267 1.80 -4.53 17.23
C GLY A 267 1.90 -3.15 17.88
N GLN A 268 2.50 -3.04 19.05
CA GLN A 268 2.65 -1.74 19.71
C GLN A 268 3.56 -0.85 18.88
N TRP A 269 3.04 0.31 18.47
CA TRP A 269 3.86 1.32 17.79
C TRP A 269 4.76 2.00 18.81
N GLN A 270 6.03 2.15 18.48
CA GLN A 270 7.06 2.63 19.41
C GLN A 270 6.74 4.00 20.03
N GLU A 271 6.14 4.91 19.27
CA GLU A 271 5.78 6.26 19.76
C GLU A 271 4.51 6.31 20.62
N SER A 272 3.84 5.18 20.88
CA SER A 272 2.50 5.15 21.49
C SER A 272 2.44 5.73 22.89
N GLY A 273 3.54 5.68 23.66
CA GLY A 273 3.61 6.29 24.99
C GLY A 273 3.87 7.81 24.96
N ARG A 274 4.19 8.38 23.79
CA ARG A 274 4.46 9.81 23.61
C ARG A 274 3.16 10.58 23.36
N ASP A 275 2.57 10.41 22.18
CA ASP A 275 1.30 10.97 21.76
C ASP A 275 0.82 10.33 20.46
N GLN A 276 -0.46 10.49 20.14
CA GLN A 276 -1.07 9.87 18.96
C GLN A 276 -0.79 10.60 17.65
N GLY A 277 -0.58 11.92 17.68
CA GLY A 277 -0.28 12.71 16.48
C GLY A 277 1.01 12.22 15.80
N HIS A 278 2.04 11.90 16.59
CA HIS A 278 3.29 11.35 16.08
C HIS A 278 3.23 9.86 15.76
N CYS A 279 2.38 9.08 16.45
CA CYS A 279 2.08 7.72 16.01
C CYS A 279 1.50 7.72 14.59
N LEU A 280 0.54 8.60 14.34
CA LEU A 280 -0.08 8.76 13.01
C LEU A 280 0.94 9.24 11.98
N LEU A 281 1.83 10.17 12.31
CA LEU A 281 2.93 10.58 11.44
C LEU A 281 3.81 9.39 11.05
N GLY A 282 4.29 8.62 12.05
CA GLY A 282 5.14 7.46 11.82
C GLY A 282 4.45 6.38 10.98
N VAL A 283 3.20 6.04 11.30
CA VAL A 283 2.40 5.07 10.51
C VAL A 283 2.21 5.55 9.07
N GLY A 284 1.97 6.84 8.86
CA GLY A 284 1.86 7.44 7.53
C GLY A 284 3.16 7.35 6.73
N LEU A 285 4.29 7.71 7.32
CA LEU A 285 5.60 7.65 6.66
C LEU A 285 6.02 6.21 6.33
N MET A 286 5.77 5.27 7.25
CA MET A 286 5.98 3.84 6.99
C MET A 286 5.08 3.33 5.86
N GLY A 287 3.83 3.79 5.81
CA GLY A 287 2.92 3.50 4.71
C GLY A 287 3.46 4.01 3.37
N SER A 288 3.92 5.26 3.32
CA SER A 288 4.49 5.86 2.10
C SER A 288 5.74 5.11 1.65
N PHE A 289 6.62 4.73 2.58
CA PHE A 289 7.79 3.90 2.28
C PHE A 289 7.40 2.55 1.68
N CYS A 290 6.48 1.84 2.33
CA CYS A 290 6.01 0.53 1.87
C CYS A 290 5.32 0.61 0.50
N GLU A 291 4.56 1.66 0.21
CA GLU A 291 3.89 1.84 -1.07
C GLU A 291 4.87 2.16 -2.19
N MET A 292 5.85 3.06 -1.96
CA MET A 292 6.92 3.30 -2.92
C MET A 292 7.72 2.02 -3.21
N ALA A 293 8.07 1.25 -2.17
CA ALA A 293 8.75 -0.03 -2.33
C ALA A 293 7.90 -1.05 -3.10
N TRP A 294 6.60 -1.14 -2.77
CA TRP A 294 5.65 -2.02 -3.46
C TRP A 294 5.59 -1.71 -4.95
N ASN A 295 5.55 -0.43 -5.28
CA ASN A 295 5.53 0.07 -6.65
C ASN A 295 6.83 -0.19 -7.42
N GLN A 296 7.93 -0.45 -6.72
CA GLN A 296 9.19 -0.98 -7.27
C GLN A 296 9.29 -2.52 -7.24
N GLY A 297 8.22 -3.22 -6.90
CA GLY A 297 8.19 -4.68 -6.85
C GLY A 297 8.70 -5.30 -5.54
N LEU A 298 8.94 -4.50 -4.50
CA LEU A 298 9.41 -4.96 -3.19
C LEU A 298 8.28 -4.99 -2.17
N ASP A 299 7.98 -6.17 -1.62
CA ASP A 299 6.90 -6.33 -0.64
C ASP A 299 7.37 -6.03 0.80
N MET A 300 7.43 -4.75 1.15
CA MET A 300 7.71 -4.30 2.53
C MET A 300 6.46 -4.33 3.42
N TYR A 301 5.26 -4.27 2.84
CA TYR A 301 4.01 -4.44 3.57
C TYR A 301 3.88 -5.85 4.19
N GLY A 302 4.29 -6.89 3.45
CA GLY A 302 4.30 -8.29 3.90
C GLY A 302 5.48 -8.66 4.81
N TYR A 303 6.50 -7.82 4.92
CA TYR A 303 7.72 -8.15 5.64
C TYR A 303 7.47 -8.42 7.14
N SER A 304 8.21 -9.40 7.70
CA SER A 304 8.08 -9.84 9.10
C SER A 304 6.65 -10.24 9.48
N SER A 305 5.99 -11.03 8.63
CA SER A 305 4.57 -11.44 8.79
C SER A 305 3.61 -10.26 8.88
N SER A 306 3.76 -9.31 7.96
CA SER A 306 2.99 -8.06 7.93
C SER A 306 3.08 -7.27 9.25
N ARG A 307 4.28 -7.14 9.83
CA ARG A 307 4.46 -6.42 11.11
C ARG A 307 3.96 -4.98 11.05
N PHE A 308 4.08 -4.32 9.88
CA PHE A 308 3.53 -2.99 9.68
C PHE A 308 2.00 -2.97 9.80
N MET A 309 1.29 -3.97 9.25
CA MET A 309 -0.17 -4.10 9.39
C MET A 309 -0.58 -4.14 10.86
N GLN A 310 0.13 -4.94 11.66
CA GLN A 310 -0.13 -5.12 13.09
C GLN A 310 0.09 -3.80 13.85
N GLY A 311 1.14 -3.05 13.49
CA GLY A 311 1.42 -1.70 13.99
C GLY A 311 0.33 -0.68 13.64
N ALA A 312 -0.09 -0.64 12.38
CA ALA A 312 -1.13 0.26 11.92
C ALA A 312 -2.50 -0.05 12.55
N GLU A 313 -2.87 -1.34 12.66
CA GLU A 313 -4.10 -1.77 13.34
C GLU A 313 -4.09 -1.42 14.84
N TYR A 314 -2.95 -1.51 15.52
CA TYR A 314 -2.81 -1.10 16.92
C TYR A 314 -3.11 0.39 17.10
N VAL A 315 -2.44 1.25 16.33
CA VAL A 315 -2.64 2.70 16.39
C VAL A 315 -4.07 3.07 16.00
N ALA A 316 -4.61 2.44 14.96
CA ALA A 316 -5.99 2.65 14.53
C ALA A 316 -6.99 2.23 15.62
N SER A 317 -6.81 1.06 16.25
CA SER A 317 -7.69 0.55 17.29
C SER A 317 -7.74 1.51 18.48
N TYR A 318 -6.59 1.98 18.95
CA TYR A 318 -6.54 2.93 20.05
C TYR A 318 -7.21 4.26 19.71
N ASN A 319 -6.99 4.78 18.50
CA ASN A 319 -7.61 6.01 18.01
C ASN A 319 -9.10 5.86 17.63
N ASN A 320 -9.60 4.63 17.50
CA ASN A 320 -11.04 4.33 17.43
C ASN A 320 -11.72 4.32 18.81
N GLY A 321 -10.98 4.57 19.89
CA GLY A 321 -11.51 4.59 21.25
C GLY A 321 -11.38 3.26 22.00
N ASN A 322 -10.88 2.20 21.37
CA ASN A 322 -10.64 0.92 22.02
C ASN A 322 -9.42 0.95 22.94
N THR A 323 -9.38 0.07 23.93
CA THR A 323 -8.17 -0.19 24.71
C THR A 323 -7.22 -1.09 23.93
N VAL A 324 -5.92 -0.90 24.12
CA VAL A 324 -4.87 -1.75 23.55
C VAL A 324 -3.85 -2.08 24.64
N PRO A 325 -3.21 -3.27 24.61
CA PRO A 325 -2.15 -3.61 25.55
C PRO A 325 -0.94 -2.69 25.37
N PHE A 326 -0.21 -2.43 26.44
CA PHE A 326 1.01 -1.64 26.39
C PHE A 326 2.10 -2.29 27.24
N THR A 327 3.22 -2.63 26.61
CA THR A 327 4.46 -3.05 27.26
C THR A 327 5.34 -1.83 27.45
N THR A 328 5.94 -1.68 28.64
CA THR A 328 6.88 -0.60 28.93
C THR A 328 7.91 -0.46 27.81
N TYR A 329 7.98 0.72 27.23
CA TYR A 329 8.94 1.04 26.18
C TYR A 329 10.11 1.82 26.78
N ASN A 330 11.32 1.31 26.57
CA ASN A 330 12.56 1.91 27.08
C ASN A 330 13.42 2.41 25.92
N TRP A 331 14.10 3.54 26.10
CA TRP A 331 15.04 4.08 25.13
C TRP A 331 16.18 4.84 25.81
N GLY A 332 17.28 5.07 25.08
CA GLY A 332 18.31 6.03 25.45
C GLY A 332 18.03 7.39 24.83
N SER A 333 18.22 8.47 25.60
CA SER A 333 18.01 9.86 25.18
C SER A 333 19.33 10.65 25.17
N GLY A 334 19.41 11.67 24.30
CA GLY A 334 20.55 12.56 24.17
C GLY A 334 21.81 11.88 23.61
N THR A 335 22.96 12.53 23.81
CA THR A 335 24.27 12.05 23.37
C THR A 335 24.88 11.01 24.31
N ASN A 336 24.41 10.95 25.57
CA ASN A 336 24.92 10.05 26.61
C ASN A 336 24.05 8.80 26.82
N CYS A 337 23.06 8.56 25.94
CA CYS A 337 22.12 7.44 26.06
C CYS A 337 21.38 7.38 27.41
N ALA A 338 21.03 8.51 28.01
CA ALA A 338 20.36 8.53 29.31
C ALA A 338 19.09 7.66 29.27
N PRO A 339 18.92 6.70 30.18
CA PRO A 339 17.82 5.75 30.11
C PRO A 339 16.50 6.44 30.41
N MET A 340 15.51 6.20 29.55
CA MET A 340 14.16 6.73 29.64
C MET A 340 13.15 5.60 29.45
N SER A 341 11.94 5.81 29.98
CA SER A 341 10.85 4.84 29.84
C SER A 341 9.48 5.49 29.74
N GLN A 342 8.57 4.81 29.05
CA GLN A 342 7.14 5.06 29.04
C GLN A 342 6.47 3.77 29.47
N THR A 343 5.66 3.83 30.52
CA THR A 343 5.00 2.65 31.11
C THR A 343 3.52 2.55 30.72
N VAL A 344 2.98 3.59 30.08
CA VAL A 344 1.59 3.67 29.66
C VAL A 344 1.48 4.28 28.26
N ILE A 345 0.44 3.88 27.52
CA ILE A 345 0.05 4.53 26.27
C ILE A 345 -0.47 5.95 26.55
N SER A 346 -0.10 6.91 25.72
CA SER A 346 -0.52 8.32 25.88
C SER A 346 -1.85 8.59 25.19
N ALA A 347 -2.77 9.24 25.93
CA ALA A 347 -4.04 9.72 25.40
C ALA A 347 -3.94 11.06 24.66
N ALA A 348 -2.76 11.71 24.65
CA ALA A 348 -2.57 12.99 23.95
C ALA A 348 -2.83 12.84 22.45
N GLY A 349 -3.71 13.68 21.89
CA GLY A 349 -4.10 13.62 20.47
C GLY A 349 -4.97 12.41 20.10
N ARG A 350 -5.49 11.64 21.06
CA ARG A 350 -6.26 10.43 20.77
C ARG A 350 -7.51 10.74 19.96
N GLY A 351 -7.66 10.03 18.84
CA GLY A 351 -8.77 10.19 17.91
C GLY A 351 -8.48 11.13 16.74
N GLU A 352 -7.35 11.85 16.74
CA GLU A 352 -6.95 12.77 15.68
C GLU A 352 -6.92 12.11 14.30
N LEU A 353 -7.48 12.78 13.30
CA LEU A 353 -7.52 12.28 11.93
C LEU A 353 -6.30 12.79 11.14
N ARG A 354 -5.68 11.88 10.41
CA ARG A 354 -4.53 12.15 9.53
C ARG A 354 -4.72 11.41 8.21
N PRO A 355 -4.35 12.01 7.06
CA PRO A 355 -4.65 11.43 5.75
C PRO A 355 -3.71 10.28 5.35
N ILE A 356 -3.79 9.15 6.08
CA ILE A 356 -2.85 8.03 5.96
C ILE A 356 -3.54 6.68 5.79
N TYR A 357 -4.79 6.55 6.27
CA TYR A 357 -5.42 5.24 6.37
C TYR A 357 -5.99 4.75 5.06
N GLU A 358 -6.27 5.62 4.08
CA GLU A 358 -6.69 5.17 2.75
C GLU A 358 -5.63 4.29 2.09
N MET A 359 -4.37 4.71 2.06
CA MET A 359 -3.27 3.92 1.52
C MET A 359 -3.15 2.55 2.21
N ILE A 360 -3.14 2.56 3.55
CA ILE A 360 -2.95 1.36 4.37
C ILE A 360 -4.13 0.39 4.21
N TYR A 361 -5.37 0.89 4.36
CA TYR A 361 -6.58 0.09 4.22
C TYR A 361 -6.67 -0.51 2.81
N ASN A 362 -6.47 0.29 1.76
CA ASN A 362 -6.64 -0.21 0.40
C ASN A 362 -5.53 -1.17 -0.01
N HIS A 363 -4.30 -1.03 0.53
CA HIS A 363 -3.29 -2.05 0.38
C HIS A 363 -3.75 -3.37 1.03
N TYR A 364 -4.00 -3.37 2.34
CA TYR A 364 -4.26 -4.62 3.04
C TYR A 364 -5.62 -5.23 2.67
N ALA A 365 -6.71 -4.47 2.73
CA ALA A 365 -8.05 -4.99 2.50
C ALA A 365 -8.39 -5.14 1.01
N ASN A 366 -8.12 -4.13 0.18
CA ASN A 366 -8.63 -4.15 -1.19
C ASN A 366 -7.64 -4.75 -2.18
N ARG A 367 -6.32 -4.60 -1.96
CA ARG A 367 -5.28 -5.22 -2.79
C ARG A 367 -4.94 -6.63 -2.28
N MET A 368 -4.81 -6.81 -0.97
CA MET A 368 -4.34 -8.06 -0.36
C MET A 368 -5.42 -8.88 0.36
N GLY A 369 -6.67 -8.39 0.43
CA GLY A 369 -7.79 -9.02 1.16
C GLY A 369 -7.55 -9.38 2.62
N GLN A 370 -6.56 -8.79 3.26
CA GLN A 370 -6.31 -8.97 4.68
C GLN A 370 -7.27 -8.10 5.49
N PRO A 371 -7.92 -8.64 6.54
CA PRO A 371 -8.83 -7.85 7.36
C PRO A 371 -8.03 -6.84 8.19
N VAL A 372 -8.35 -5.57 8.00
CA VAL A 372 -7.82 -4.43 8.76
C VAL A 372 -8.98 -3.57 9.28
N PRO A 373 -9.83 -4.11 10.16
CA PRO A 373 -11.08 -3.47 10.55
C PRO A 373 -10.88 -2.10 11.20
N ASN A 374 -9.79 -1.89 11.95
CA ASN A 374 -9.56 -0.62 12.61
C ASN A 374 -9.11 0.46 11.62
N SER A 375 -8.17 0.12 10.73
CA SER A 375 -7.71 1.00 9.65
C SER A 375 -8.85 1.31 8.69
N SER A 376 -9.70 0.33 8.40
CA SER A 376 -10.92 0.53 7.61
C SER A 376 -11.86 1.54 8.27
N ALA A 377 -12.07 1.45 9.58
CA ALA A 377 -12.92 2.39 10.32
C ALA A 377 -12.32 3.81 10.32
N ARG A 378 -10.99 3.95 10.50
CA ARG A 378 -10.30 5.24 10.42
C ARG A 378 -10.40 5.85 9.02
N ALA A 379 -10.16 5.05 7.97
CA ALA A 379 -10.30 5.50 6.59
C ALA A 379 -11.75 5.95 6.28
N ALA A 380 -12.74 5.18 6.73
CA ALA A 380 -14.15 5.54 6.57
C ALA A 380 -14.53 6.85 7.27
N LEU A 381 -14.00 7.09 8.47
CA LEU A 381 -14.26 8.31 9.25
C LEU A 381 -13.70 9.57 8.59
N HIS A 382 -12.61 9.45 7.83
CA HIS A 382 -11.94 10.60 7.22
C HIS A 382 -12.40 10.91 5.78
N ARG A 383 -13.18 10.01 5.16
CA ARG A 383 -13.65 10.17 3.77
C ARG A 383 -14.71 11.27 3.62
N PRO A 384 -14.70 12.06 2.52
CA PRO A 384 -13.62 12.14 1.53
C PRO A 384 -12.41 12.89 2.10
N GLU A 385 -11.23 12.32 1.93
CA GLU A 385 -10.00 12.85 2.49
C GLU A 385 -9.44 14.01 1.64
N GLY A 386 -9.07 15.12 2.28
CA GLY A 386 -8.43 16.28 1.66
C GLY A 386 -6.90 16.27 1.76
N GLY A 387 -6.29 17.39 1.38
CA GLY A 387 -4.84 17.62 1.44
C GLY A 387 -4.41 18.56 2.56
N PRO A 388 -3.13 18.97 2.56
CA PRO A 388 -2.60 19.93 3.52
C PRO A 388 -3.32 21.28 3.45
N GLY A 389 -3.44 21.94 4.60
CA GLY A 389 -4.08 23.23 4.77
C GLY A 389 -4.15 23.65 6.24
N GLY A 390 -4.15 24.96 6.49
CA GLY A 390 -4.19 25.50 7.84
C GLY A 390 -2.87 25.29 8.60
N HIS A 391 -2.79 24.25 9.43
CA HIS A 391 -1.64 24.05 10.33
C HIS A 391 -0.45 23.38 9.63
N ALA A 392 0.78 23.77 9.98
CA ALA A 392 2.01 23.33 9.32
C ALA A 392 2.21 21.80 9.32
N THR A 393 1.76 21.09 10.36
CA THR A 393 1.87 19.62 10.46
C THR A 393 1.02 18.86 9.44
N THR A 394 0.03 19.51 8.83
CA THR A 394 -0.76 18.90 7.76
C THR A 394 0.07 18.67 6.50
N PHE A 395 1.18 19.39 6.33
CA PHE A 395 2.08 19.31 5.18
C PHE A 395 3.11 18.16 5.27
N ASP A 396 3.12 17.37 6.36
CA ASP A 396 4.04 16.23 6.42
C ASP A 396 3.60 15.04 5.52
N GLN A 397 2.40 15.11 4.92
CA GLN A 397 1.91 14.18 3.92
C GLN A 397 1.26 14.93 2.74
N PRO A 398 1.26 14.32 1.54
CA PRO A 398 0.58 14.91 0.38
C PRO A 398 -0.95 14.94 0.53
N GLY A 399 -1.53 13.99 1.26
CA GLY A 399 -2.98 13.83 1.47
C GLY A 399 -3.74 13.30 0.24
N TYR A 400 -5.04 13.57 0.20
CA TYR A 400 -5.97 13.15 -0.86
C TYR A 400 -6.06 11.63 -1.06
N GLY A 401 -6.00 10.85 0.03
CA GLY A 401 -5.98 9.39 -0.05
C GLY A 401 -7.25 8.78 -0.62
N SER A 402 -8.40 9.42 -0.45
CA SER A 402 -9.67 8.98 -1.04
C SER A 402 -9.68 9.09 -2.57
N LEU A 403 -8.95 10.06 -3.13
CA LEU A 403 -8.71 10.15 -4.56
C LEU A 403 -7.61 9.17 -4.99
N THR A 404 -6.48 9.18 -4.28
CA THR A 404 -5.26 8.57 -4.78
C THR A 404 -5.14 7.07 -4.49
N PHE A 405 -5.62 6.63 -3.33
CA PHE A 405 -5.45 5.23 -2.89
C PHE A 405 -6.76 4.46 -2.78
N TYR A 406 -7.92 5.11 -2.74
CA TYR A 406 -9.19 4.39 -2.69
C TYR A 406 -9.33 3.47 -3.90
N ARG A 407 -9.71 2.23 -3.61
CA ARG A 407 -9.98 1.17 -4.57
C ARG A 407 -11.41 0.75 -4.33
N ASP A 408 -12.12 0.45 -5.42
CA ASP A 408 -13.33 -0.36 -5.27
C ASP A 408 -12.97 -1.58 -4.43
N ALA A 409 -13.82 -1.92 -3.46
CA ALA A 409 -13.70 -3.18 -2.76
C ALA A 409 -13.49 -4.25 -3.84
N SER A 410 -12.38 -5.00 -3.73
CA SER A 410 -11.86 -5.84 -4.80
C SER A 410 -13.01 -6.46 -5.55
N THR A 411 -13.11 -6.15 -6.85
CA THR A 411 -14.11 -6.71 -7.76
C THR A 411 -14.24 -8.17 -7.40
N ARG A 412 -15.36 -8.53 -6.76
CA ARG A 412 -15.64 -9.82 -6.14
C ARG A 412 -14.93 -10.92 -6.97
N PRO A 413 -13.69 -11.37 -6.59
CA PRO A 413 -12.88 -12.14 -7.54
C PRO A 413 -13.55 -13.44 -7.93
N ILE A 414 -14.46 -13.94 -7.09
CA ILE A 414 -15.24 -15.15 -7.30
C ILE A 414 -16.73 -14.79 -7.34
N ALA A 415 -17.40 -15.09 -8.46
CA ALA A 415 -18.85 -14.88 -8.53
C ALA A 415 -19.62 -15.70 -7.47
N ASN A 416 -20.85 -15.29 -7.13
CA ASN A 416 -21.71 -16.17 -6.33
C ASN A 416 -22.01 -17.42 -7.16
N GLY A 417 -21.90 -18.59 -6.55
CA GLY A 417 -22.06 -19.86 -7.26
C GLY A 417 -21.57 -21.04 -6.43
N THR A 418 -21.63 -22.23 -7.02
CA THR A 418 -21.08 -23.45 -6.42
C THR A 418 -19.75 -23.78 -7.06
N TYR A 419 -18.75 -24.09 -6.25
CA TYR A 419 -17.36 -24.34 -6.67
C TYR A 419 -16.77 -25.53 -5.92
N SER A 420 -15.79 -26.18 -6.54
CA SER A 420 -14.79 -26.99 -5.83
C SER A 420 -13.52 -26.16 -5.64
N LEU A 421 -12.90 -26.25 -4.46
CA LEU A 421 -11.71 -25.48 -4.12
C LEU A 421 -10.48 -26.38 -4.18
N LYS A 422 -9.67 -26.24 -5.22
CA LYS A 422 -8.51 -27.09 -5.49
C LYS A 422 -7.24 -26.46 -4.98
N SER A 423 -6.53 -27.15 -4.09
CA SER A 423 -5.23 -26.70 -3.57
C SER A 423 -4.19 -26.65 -4.68
N ARG A 424 -3.44 -25.54 -4.77
CA ARG A 424 -2.29 -25.41 -5.66
C ARG A 424 -1.15 -26.36 -5.28
N ALA A 425 -0.99 -26.64 -3.98
CA ALA A 425 0.09 -27.48 -3.48
C ALA A 425 -0.11 -28.97 -3.79
N THR A 426 -1.35 -29.47 -3.66
CA THR A 426 -1.62 -30.92 -3.70
C THR A 426 -2.51 -31.34 -4.86
N GLY A 427 -3.20 -30.41 -5.51
CA GLY A 427 -4.24 -30.72 -6.50
C GLY A 427 -5.50 -31.36 -5.91
N LYS A 428 -5.59 -31.49 -4.58
CA LYS A 428 -6.76 -32.04 -3.87
C LYS A 428 -7.79 -30.96 -3.55
N MET A 429 -9.04 -31.38 -3.33
CA MET A 429 -10.16 -30.49 -3.04
C MET A 429 -10.34 -30.27 -1.54
N LEU A 430 -10.77 -29.07 -1.16
CA LEU A 430 -11.30 -28.79 0.17
C LEU A 430 -12.54 -29.66 0.42
N ASP A 431 -12.52 -30.43 1.50
CA ASP A 431 -13.50 -31.48 1.77
C ASP A 431 -13.99 -31.37 3.22
N ASN A 432 -15.30 -31.45 3.45
CA ASN A 432 -15.88 -31.47 4.80
C ASN A 432 -15.87 -32.87 5.46
N LEU A 433 -15.23 -33.84 4.80
CA LEU A 433 -15.07 -35.25 5.19
C LEU A 433 -16.40 -35.99 5.40
N GLY A 434 -17.47 -35.52 4.73
CA GLY A 434 -18.82 -36.08 4.86
C GLY A 434 -19.53 -35.72 6.16
N ALA A 435 -18.96 -34.85 6.99
CA ALA A 435 -19.53 -34.49 8.28
C ALA A 435 -20.68 -33.47 8.15
N THR A 436 -21.65 -33.55 9.07
CA THR A 436 -22.84 -32.67 9.09
C THR A 436 -23.03 -31.90 10.41
N THR A 437 -22.14 -32.14 11.38
CA THR A 437 -22.21 -31.56 12.74
C THR A 437 -21.34 -30.31 12.88
N ASN A 438 -21.69 -29.46 13.86
CA ASN A 438 -20.89 -28.29 14.20
C ASN A 438 -19.55 -28.71 14.81
N GLY A 439 -18.48 -27.99 14.50
CA GLY A 439 -17.14 -28.24 15.03
C GLY A 439 -16.39 -29.37 14.34
N ALA A 440 -17.01 -30.06 13.39
CA ALA A 440 -16.31 -31.05 12.56
C ALA A 440 -15.19 -30.38 11.77
N VAL A 441 -14.02 -31.03 11.72
CA VAL A 441 -12.82 -30.51 11.05
C VAL A 441 -12.93 -30.66 9.54
N MET A 442 -12.37 -29.68 8.82
CA MET A 442 -12.22 -29.75 7.38
C MET A 442 -10.92 -30.47 7.00
N GLY A 443 -10.92 -31.14 5.86
CA GLY A 443 -9.75 -31.78 5.30
C GLY A 443 -9.59 -31.49 3.82
N GLN A 444 -8.68 -32.23 3.20
CA GLN A 444 -8.56 -32.31 1.75
C GLN A 444 -8.73 -33.75 1.29
N TRP A 445 -9.21 -33.92 0.07
CA TRP A 445 -9.37 -35.24 -0.53
C TRP A 445 -9.13 -35.18 -2.04
N ALA A 446 -8.71 -36.29 -2.64
CA ALA A 446 -8.67 -36.43 -4.08
C ALA A 446 -9.97 -35.97 -4.75
N ASP A 447 -9.83 -35.35 -5.92
CA ASP A 447 -10.94 -34.83 -6.72
C ASP A 447 -11.98 -35.92 -7.00
N GLY A 448 -13.26 -35.62 -6.77
CA GLY A 448 -14.36 -36.54 -6.94
C GLY A 448 -15.70 -35.82 -7.12
N THR A 449 -16.77 -36.59 -7.32
CA THR A 449 -18.12 -36.04 -7.62
C THR A 449 -18.96 -35.77 -6.37
N SER A 450 -18.40 -36.01 -5.18
CA SER A 450 -19.11 -35.91 -3.89
C SER A 450 -19.53 -34.48 -3.56
N ASN A 451 -20.68 -34.33 -2.92
CA ASN A 451 -21.15 -33.04 -2.40
C ASN A 451 -20.28 -32.49 -1.26
N ASN A 452 -19.41 -33.33 -0.67
CA ASN A 452 -18.48 -32.93 0.39
C ASN A 452 -17.42 -31.92 -0.09
N GLN A 453 -17.19 -31.86 -1.40
CA GLN A 453 -16.20 -31.01 -2.05
C GLN A 453 -16.82 -29.79 -2.74
N LYS A 454 -18.15 -29.66 -2.70
CA LYS A 454 -18.90 -28.61 -3.37
C LYS A 454 -19.27 -27.52 -2.37
N TRP A 455 -18.92 -26.29 -2.69
CA TRP A 455 -19.07 -25.14 -1.80
C TRP A 455 -19.91 -24.06 -2.47
N VAL A 456 -21.04 -23.72 -1.85
CA VAL A 456 -21.85 -22.55 -2.22
C VAL A 456 -21.16 -21.31 -1.68
N VAL A 457 -20.58 -20.53 -2.58
CA VAL A 457 -19.87 -19.28 -2.30
C VAL A 457 -20.83 -18.12 -2.47
N THR A 458 -20.98 -17.32 -1.42
CA THR A 458 -21.84 -16.13 -1.42
C THR A 458 -21.05 -14.93 -0.93
N TYR A 459 -21.18 -13.80 -1.61
CA TYR A 459 -20.59 -12.53 -1.22
C TYR A 459 -21.67 -11.53 -0.80
N ALA A 460 -21.55 -11.00 0.40
CA ALA A 460 -22.41 -9.95 0.93
C ALA A 460 -21.65 -9.12 1.97
N ASN A 461 -21.96 -7.83 2.07
CA ASN A 461 -21.39 -6.93 3.09
C ASN A 461 -19.85 -6.93 3.15
N GLY A 462 -19.18 -7.03 1.99
CA GLY A 462 -17.73 -6.97 1.90
C GLY A 462 -17.00 -8.32 2.06
N TYR A 463 -17.69 -9.41 2.41
CA TYR A 463 -17.06 -10.69 2.71
C TYR A 463 -17.78 -11.88 2.06
N TYR A 464 -17.05 -12.98 1.91
CA TYR A 464 -17.54 -14.27 1.45
C TYR A 464 -17.98 -15.16 2.61
N LYS A 465 -19.01 -15.96 2.38
CA LYS A 465 -19.33 -17.15 3.16
C LYS A 465 -19.32 -18.36 2.23
N LEU A 466 -18.76 -19.48 2.69
CA LEU A 466 -18.66 -20.73 1.95
C LEU A 466 -19.45 -21.81 2.70
N SER A 467 -20.53 -22.31 2.12
CA SER A 467 -21.35 -23.40 2.69
C SER A 467 -21.10 -24.70 1.93
N CYS A 468 -20.75 -25.78 2.63
CA CYS A 468 -20.62 -27.08 1.98
C CYS A 468 -22.02 -27.60 1.60
N VAL A 469 -22.16 -28.14 0.38
CA VAL A 469 -23.42 -28.74 -0.09
C VAL A 469 -23.81 -29.92 0.80
N THR A 470 -22.83 -30.70 1.27
CA THR A 470 -23.08 -31.69 2.33
C THR A 470 -23.31 -31.00 3.67
N GLY A 471 -24.51 -31.17 4.24
CA GLY A 471 -24.85 -30.69 5.58
C GLY A 471 -25.15 -29.19 5.71
N GLY A 472 -24.86 -28.37 4.69
CA GLY A 472 -25.21 -26.95 4.64
C GLY A 472 -24.45 -26.07 5.64
N ARG A 473 -23.39 -26.59 6.26
CA ARG A 473 -22.58 -25.87 7.24
C ARG A 473 -21.52 -25.03 6.57
N TYR A 474 -21.16 -23.94 7.24
CA TYR A 474 -20.24 -22.93 6.71
C TYR A 474 -18.82 -23.19 7.18
N LEU A 475 -17.86 -22.94 6.29
CA LEU A 475 -16.44 -22.88 6.62
C LEU A 475 -16.23 -21.85 7.74
N ASP A 476 -15.62 -22.28 8.83
CA ASP A 476 -15.55 -21.51 10.08
C ASP A 476 -14.17 -21.67 10.73
N SER A 477 -13.63 -20.57 11.29
CA SER A 477 -12.35 -20.61 12.01
C SER A 477 -12.43 -21.20 13.41
N GLY A 478 -13.64 -21.47 13.91
CA GLY A 478 -13.91 -21.90 15.28
C GLY A 478 -13.58 -20.84 16.34
N GLY A 479 -13.34 -19.59 15.92
CA GLY A 479 -12.84 -18.52 16.80
C GLY A 479 -11.36 -18.67 17.17
N ASN A 480 -10.64 -19.60 16.55
CA ASN A 480 -9.24 -19.87 16.87
C ASN A 480 -8.31 -18.78 16.32
N THR A 481 -7.33 -18.38 17.13
CA THR A 481 -6.33 -17.35 16.79
C THR A 481 -4.89 -17.87 16.86
N THR A 482 -4.66 -19.15 17.17
CA THR A 482 -3.33 -19.78 17.19
C THR A 482 -2.89 -20.24 15.80
N ASN A 483 -1.59 -20.22 15.49
CA ASN A 483 -1.07 -20.72 14.20
C ASN A 483 -1.19 -22.24 14.15
N GLY A 484 -1.64 -22.80 13.03
CA GLY A 484 -1.81 -24.25 12.90
C GLY A 484 -3.08 -24.81 13.55
N SER A 485 -3.97 -23.96 14.07
CA SER A 485 -5.31 -24.39 14.50
C SER A 485 -6.11 -24.95 13.33
N THR A 486 -6.97 -25.94 13.60
CA THR A 486 -7.82 -26.58 12.59
C THR A 486 -8.94 -25.68 12.10
N VAL A 487 -9.26 -25.84 10.82
CA VAL A 487 -10.47 -25.29 10.23
C VAL A 487 -11.65 -26.22 10.52
N VAL A 488 -12.80 -25.66 10.85
CA VAL A 488 -14.01 -26.41 11.17
C VAL A 488 -15.18 -25.95 10.31
N GLN A 489 -16.33 -26.60 10.48
CA GLN A 489 -17.62 -26.12 9.95
C GLN A 489 -18.61 -25.79 11.06
N TRP A 490 -19.52 -24.86 10.81
CA TRP A 490 -20.56 -24.47 11.76
C TRP A 490 -21.86 -24.06 11.09
N ALA A 491 -22.96 -24.11 11.84
CA ALA A 491 -24.27 -23.63 11.38
C ALA A 491 -24.20 -22.13 11.07
N SER A 492 -24.99 -21.68 10.08
CA SER A 492 -24.97 -20.28 9.66
C SER A 492 -25.24 -19.33 10.82
N GLY A 493 -24.40 -18.31 10.96
CA GLY A 493 -24.64 -17.19 11.86
C GLY A 493 -24.09 -15.88 11.33
N SER A 494 -24.12 -14.85 12.17
CA SER A 494 -23.53 -13.52 11.92
C SER A 494 -22.06 -13.42 12.34
N SER A 495 -21.50 -14.49 12.94
CA SER A 495 -20.11 -14.50 13.41
C SER A 495 -19.12 -14.19 12.28
N ILE A 496 -18.15 -13.33 12.59
CA ILE A 496 -17.04 -13.02 11.69
C ILE A 496 -16.12 -14.23 11.44
N ASN A 497 -16.23 -15.30 12.23
CA ASN A 497 -15.50 -16.55 12.01
C ASN A 497 -15.89 -17.26 10.70
N GLN A 498 -17.09 -16.98 10.18
CA GLN A 498 -17.61 -17.55 8.93
C GLN A 498 -17.41 -16.63 7.73
N GLN A 499 -16.72 -15.51 7.92
CA GLN A 499 -16.57 -14.47 6.92
C GLN A 499 -15.14 -14.49 6.39
N TRP A 500 -15.02 -14.50 5.07
CA TRP A 500 -13.77 -14.73 4.37
C TRP A 500 -13.51 -13.63 3.37
N SER A 501 -12.24 -13.34 3.14
CA SER A 501 -11.79 -12.51 2.03
C SER A 501 -11.02 -13.39 1.05
N ILE A 502 -11.36 -13.31 -0.23
CA ILE A 502 -10.73 -14.10 -1.29
C ILE A 502 -9.90 -13.15 -2.15
N VAL A 503 -8.65 -13.52 -2.43
CA VAL A 503 -7.64 -12.62 -2.99
C VAL A 503 -6.95 -13.29 -4.14
N ASP A 504 -7.06 -12.70 -5.32
CA ASP A 504 -6.33 -13.15 -6.51
C ASP A 504 -4.83 -12.98 -6.30
N VAL A 505 -4.07 -14.05 -6.49
CA VAL A 505 -2.60 -14.06 -6.43
C VAL A 505 -1.97 -14.33 -7.81
N GLY A 506 -2.76 -14.23 -8.87
CA GLY A 506 -2.36 -14.45 -10.26
C GLY A 506 -2.46 -15.91 -10.70
N GLY A 507 -2.55 -16.12 -12.02
CA GLY A 507 -2.56 -17.46 -12.62
C GLY A 507 -3.79 -18.32 -12.28
N GLY A 508 -4.91 -17.69 -11.89
CA GLY A 508 -6.15 -18.38 -11.50
C GLY A 508 -6.14 -18.95 -10.08
N TYR A 509 -5.19 -18.51 -9.24
CA TYR A 509 -5.09 -18.93 -7.85
C TYR A 509 -5.44 -17.80 -6.89
N TYR A 510 -5.94 -18.18 -5.72
CA TYR A 510 -6.46 -17.28 -4.72
C TYR A 510 -6.01 -17.68 -3.32
N LYS A 511 -5.88 -16.70 -2.42
CA LYS A 511 -5.77 -16.92 -0.97
C LYS A 511 -7.10 -16.62 -0.30
N ILE A 512 -7.44 -17.37 0.75
CA ILE A 512 -8.72 -17.27 1.44
C ILE A 512 -8.48 -16.93 2.91
N PHE A 513 -8.67 -15.66 3.28
CA PHE A 513 -8.37 -15.11 4.60
C PHE A 513 -9.61 -15.10 5.49
N ASN A 514 -9.49 -15.58 6.72
CA ASN A 514 -10.57 -15.46 7.70
C ASN A 514 -10.63 -14.03 8.27
N ARG A 515 -11.82 -13.44 8.32
CA ARG A 515 -12.03 -12.10 8.88
C ARG A 515 -11.67 -12.01 10.37
N ALA A 516 -11.94 -13.06 11.15
CA ALA A 516 -11.80 -13.02 12.61
C ALA A 516 -10.34 -13.01 13.08
N ASN A 517 -9.45 -13.69 12.35
CA ASN A 517 -8.06 -13.89 12.79
C ASN A 517 -7.00 -13.44 11.77
N GLY A 518 -7.40 -13.02 10.56
CA GLY A 518 -6.49 -12.53 9.53
C GLY A 518 -5.59 -13.57 8.86
N LYS A 519 -5.85 -14.87 9.09
CA LYS A 519 -5.04 -15.98 8.57
C LYS A 519 -5.69 -16.65 7.37
N CYS A 520 -4.86 -17.28 6.55
CA CYS A 520 -5.28 -18.01 5.36
C CYS A 520 -5.68 -19.44 5.67
N LEU A 521 -6.66 -19.96 4.92
CA LEU A 521 -6.88 -21.39 4.75
C LEU A 521 -5.62 -22.05 4.15
N ASP A 522 -5.05 -23.00 4.89
CA ASP A 522 -3.78 -23.68 4.57
C ASP A 522 -3.96 -25.20 4.65
N THR A 523 -3.28 -25.95 3.78
CA THR A 523 -3.25 -27.42 3.84
C THR A 523 -2.47 -28.01 5.02
N GLY A 524 -1.80 -27.17 5.81
CA GLY A 524 -0.89 -27.54 6.89
C GLY A 524 0.37 -28.26 6.41
N GLY A 525 0.65 -28.26 5.10
CA GLY A 525 1.67 -29.12 4.47
C GLY A 525 1.25 -30.59 4.36
N GLY A 526 0.02 -30.96 4.73
CA GLY A 526 -0.51 -32.30 4.55
C GLY A 526 -0.72 -32.61 3.07
N THR A 527 -0.46 -33.85 2.66
CA THR A 527 -0.52 -34.28 1.25
C THR A 527 -1.43 -35.48 1.00
N THR A 528 -1.89 -36.17 2.06
CA THR A 528 -2.75 -37.35 1.97
C THR A 528 -4.23 -37.00 2.09
N ASP A 529 -5.09 -37.88 1.61
CA ASP A 529 -6.54 -37.79 1.81
C ASP A 529 -6.88 -37.77 3.31
N GLY A 530 -7.82 -36.90 3.69
CA GLY A 530 -8.21 -36.66 5.07
C GLY A 530 -7.27 -35.75 5.87
N SER A 531 -6.15 -35.30 5.30
CA SER A 531 -5.27 -34.32 5.95
C SER A 531 -6.05 -33.06 6.31
N GLN A 532 -5.99 -32.68 7.58
CA GLN A 532 -6.77 -31.55 8.12
C GLN A 532 -6.30 -30.21 7.58
N MET A 533 -7.27 -29.34 7.26
CA MET A 533 -6.98 -27.95 6.95
C MET A 533 -6.65 -27.16 8.22
N LYS A 534 -5.72 -26.22 8.10
CA LYS A 534 -5.25 -25.35 9.17
C LYS A 534 -5.37 -23.87 8.79
N PHE A 535 -5.10 -22.97 9.75
CA PHE A 535 -4.87 -21.56 9.47
C PHE A 535 -3.44 -21.13 9.76
N TYR A 536 -2.83 -20.43 8.81
CA TYR A 536 -1.51 -19.83 8.95
C TYR A 536 -1.48 -18.38 8.43
N PRO A 537 -0.57 -17.54 8.96
CA PRO A 537 -0.26 -16.25 8.35
C PRO A 537 0.13 -16.40 6.87
N THR A 538 -0.12 -15.37 6.07
CA THR A 538 0.22 -15.39 4.64
C THR A 538 1.73 -15.52 4.42
N SER A 539 2.11 -16.27 3.39
CA SER A 539 3.48 -16.42 2.88
C SER A 539 3.45 -16.68 1.38
N THR A 540 4.60 -16.92 0.76
CA THR A 540 4.70 -17.34 -0.65
C THR A 540 4.36 -18.82 -0.88
N SER A 541 4.08 -19.60 0.18
CA SER A 541 3.79 -21.03 0.07
C SER A 541 2.57 -21.32 -0.79
N ASN A 542 2.65 -22.39 -1.59
CA ASN A 542 1.53 -22.90 -2.38
C ASN A 542 0.44 -23.56 -1.50
N ASN A 543 0.74 -23.90 -0.25
CA ASN A 543 -0.23 -24.50 0.68
C ASN A 543 -1.42 -23.59 0.98
N LEU A 544 -1.23 -22.28 0.79
CA LEU A 544 -2.21 -21.21 1.06
C LEU A 544 -3.05 -20.85 -0.16
N GLN A 545 -2.79 -21.48 -1.32
CA GLN A 545 -3.32 -21.05 -2.60
C GLN A 545 -4.31 -22.07 -3.16
N TRP A 546 -5.44 -21.56 -3.64
CA TRP A 546 -6.60 -22.33 -4.04
C TRP A 546 -7.09 -21.85 -5.39
N SER A 547 -7.52 -22.75 -6.26
CA SER A 547 -8.28 -22.39 -7.46
C SER A 547 -9.75 -22.75 -7.25
N PHE A 548 -10.65 -21.88 -7.73
CA PHE A 548 -12.09 -22.11 -7.72
C PHE A 548 -12.47 -22.71 -9.06
N VAL A 549 -12.78 -24.00 -9.08
CA VAL A 549 -13.14 -24.74 -10.30
C VAL A 549 -14.61 -25.07 -10.32
N ALA A 550 -15.16 -25.31 -11.51
CA ALA A 550 -16.50 -25.83 -11.65
C ALA A 550 -16.61 -27.19 -10.91
N PRO A 551 -17.68 -27.40 -10.12
CA PRO A 551 -17.84 -28.56 -9.25
C PRO A 551 -18.28 -29.83 -9.96
#